data_AF-A0A381QFX6-F1
#
_entry.id   AF-A0A381QFX6-F1
#
_cell.length_a   1.000
_cell.length_b   1.000
_cell.length_c   1.000
_cell.angle_alpha   90.00
_cell.angle_beta   90.00
_cell.angle_gamma   90.00
#
_symmetry.space_group_name_H-M   'P 1'
#
loop_
_entity.id
_entity.type
_entity.pdbx_description
1 polymer ?
#
loop_
_entity_poly.entity_id
_entity_poly.type
_entity_poly.pdbx_seq_one_letter_code
_entity_poly.pdbx_strand_id
1 'polypeptide(L)'
;VRALVITLLLFTNIAQESLASENGVIILYHHVATNTPSSTSISPADFRAHLEYLRDNQFNVIRLDSLIESLKNNRQLPDRAVSITFDDGYLSIYEEAFPLLQSFNFPFALFVSSDPLNRNQANYMSWDQVREMSEAGALVANHMIEHPYMLNQFDGEGKDQWLERQRTELLIAEETITRETGQSHRYLAYPYGEFNPAIKMMLAELDFIGLAQNSGAVGFNSDFLALPRYPLASIYANLDTASTKFDTKAFNVRLVSPESPVVTVRNPSVTLQFDPGNYSLSQIVCFANGQPIPMNWLDREAGLVELVPDQEYSGRRWRYICTAPDPGTNSYYWYSVQWIYSEN
;
A
#
# COMPACT_ATOMS: atom_id res chain seq x y z
N VAL A 1 -40.56 -53.95 -22.93
CA VAL A 1 -39.66 -52.77 -23.03
C VAL A 1 -40.17 -51.71 -22.07
N ARG A 2 -39.52 -51.54 -20.91
CA ARG A 2 -39.85 -50.46 -19.94
C ARG A 2 -38.87 -49.32 -20.20
N ALA A 3 -39.38 -48.15 -20.59
CA ALA A 3 -38.56 -46.96 -20.82
C ALA A 3 -38.23 -46.30 -19.47
N LEU A 4 -36.95 -46.14 -19.20
CA LEU A 4 -36.40 -45.45 -18.04
C LEU A 4 -36.33 -43.96 -18.38
N VAL A 5 -37.08 -43.11 -17.67
CA VAL A 5 -36.99 -41.65 -17.80
C VAL A 5 -35.88 -41.16 -16.87
N ILE A 6 -34.73 -40.83 -17.44
CA ILE A 6 -33.62 -40.19 -16.73
C ILE A 6 -33.92 -38.69 -16.69
N THR A 7 -34.19 -38.16 -15.50
CA THR A 7 -34.37 -36.72 -15.30
C THR A 7 -32.99 -36.11 -15.09
N LEU A 8 -32.52 -35.36 -16.07
CA LEU A 8 -31.24 -34.64 -16.03
C LEU A 8 -31.41 -33.38 -15.16
N LEU A 9 -30.87 -33.39 -13.94
CA LEU A 9 -30.78 -32.21 -13.09
C LEU A 9 -29.67 -31.30 -13.63
N LEU A 10 -30.06 -30.26 -14.35
CA LEU A 10 -29.19 -29.15 -14.75
C LEU A 10 -28.88 -28.32 -13.50
N PHE A 11 -27.68 -28.50 -12.94
CA PHE A 11 -27.11 -27.55 -11.99
C PHE A 11 -26.71 -26.29 -12.77
N THR A 12 -27.58 -25.28 -12.75
CA THR A 12 -27.20 -23.93 -13.17
C THR A 12 -26.22 -23.38 -12.15
N ASN A 13 -24.93 -23.35 -12.48
CA ASN A 13 -23.97 -22.49 -11.80
C ASN A 13 -24.45 -21.05 -12.02
N ILE A 14 -25.12 -20.48 -11.03
CA ILE A 14 -25.32 -19.04 -10.98
C ILE A 14 -23.92 -18.49 -10.73
N ALA A 15 -23.25 -18.04 -11.80
CA ALA A 15 -22.08 -17.19 -11.65
C ALA A 15 -22.56 -15.98 -10.87
N GLN A 16 -22.15 -15.90 -9.61
CA GLN A 16 -22.37 -14.73 -8.79
C GLN A 16 -21.60 -13.62 -9.51
N GLU A 17 -22.32 -12.72 -10.19
CA GLU A 17 -21.70 -11.54 -10.77
C GLU A 17 -21.00 -10.83 -9.62
N SER A 18 -19.68 -10.97 -9.56
CA SER A 18 -18.84 -10.20 -8.68
C SER A 18 -19.19 -8.74 -8.98
N LEU A 19 -19.83 -8.08 -8.02
CA LEU A 19 -20.02 -6.64 -8.11
C LEU A 19 -18.66 -6.02 -8.42
N ALA A 20 -18.64 -5.16 -9.42
CA ALA A 20 -17.41 -4.61 -9.96
C ALA A 20 -17.11 -3.29 -9.24
N SER A 21 -15.88 -3.11 -8.77
CA SER A 21 -15.43 -1.96 -7.96
C SER A 21 -14.32 -1.19 -8.68
N GLU A 22 -14.33 0.13 -8.53
CA GLU A 22 -13.30 1.04 -9.08
C GLU A 22 -12.11 1.23 -8.14
N ASN A 23 -12.06 0.47 -7.06
CA ASN A 23 -11.06 0.58 -6.00
C ASN A 23 -10.75 -0.76 -5.34
N GLY A 24 -9.58 -0.81 -4.73
CA GLY A 24 -9.13 -1.90 -3.88
C GLY A 24 -8.22 -1.40 -2.77
N VAL A 25 -7.83 -2.29 -1.88
CA VAL A 25 -6.97 -1.97 -0.73
C VAL A 25 -5.67 -2.75 -0.81
N ILE A 26 -4.55 -2.07 -0.59
CA ILE A 26 -3.23 -2.72 -0.46
C ILE A 26 -2.84 -2.68 1.02
N ILE A 27 -2.65 -3.85 1.62
CA ILE A 27 -2.27 -4.00 3.02
C ILE A 27 -0.76 -4.21 3.09
N LEU A 28 -0.12 -3.62 4.10
CA LEU A 28 1.31 -3.75 4.37
C LEU A 28 1.56 -4.35 5.75
N TYR A 29 2.30 -5.45 5.78
CA TYR A 29 2.92 -6.04 6.98
C TYR A 29 4.45 -6.01 6.87
N HIS A 30 5.16 -6.20 7.97
CA HIS A 30 6.62 -6.38 7.96
C HIS A 30 6.99 -7.66 8.69
N HIS A 31 6.83 -7.69 10.02
CA HIS A 31 7.04 -8.89 10.83
C HIS A 31 5.72 -9.57 11.16
N VAL A 32 5.71 -10.91 11.12
CA VAL A 32 4.65 -11.74 11.73
C VAL A 32 5.27 -12.49 12.90
N ALA A 33 5.45 -11.78 14.02
CA ALA A 33 6.20 -12.27 15.18
C ALA A 33 5.80 -11.53 16.46
N THR A 34 6.06 -12.15 17.61
CA THR A 34 5.81 -11.57 18.95
C THR A 34 7.07 -11.06 19.64
N ASN A 35 8.25 -11.37 19.12
CA ASN A 35 9.56 -11.11 19.72
C ASN A 35 10.40 -10.06 18.95
N THR A 36 9.81 -9.35 18.00
CA THR A 36 10.43 -8.27 17.22
C THR A 36 9.84 -6.91 17.62
N PRO A 37 10.43 -5.77 17.19
CA PRO A 37 9.95 -4.45 17.58
C PRO A 37 8.48 -4.23 17.22
N SER A 38 7.65 -4.00 18.23
CA SER A 38 6.19 -3.96 18.07
C SER A 38 5.70 -2.93 17.03
N SER A 39 6.45 -1.85 16.80
CA SER A 39 6.15 -0.81 15.82
C SER A 39 5.97 -1.32 14.38
N THR A 40 6.55 -2.48 14.04
CA THR A 40 6.48 -3.09 12.71
C THR A 40 6.02 -4.54 12.75
N SER A 41 5.47 -5.01 13.88
CA SER A 41 5.07 -6.41 14.07
C SER A 41 3.57 -6.57 14.29
N ILE A 42 3.05 -7.68 13.76
CA ILE A 42 1.77 -8.29 14.13
C ILE A 42 2.05 -9.69 14.69
N SER A 43 1.28 -10.15 15.68
CA SER A 43 1.44 -11.52 16.17
C SER A 43 0.93 -12.53 15.12
N PRO A 44 1.45 -13.78 15.08
CA PRO A 44 0.90 -14.82 14.20
C PRO A 44 -0.60 -15.08 14.43
N ALA A 45 -1.08 -14.95 15.67
CA ALA A 45 -2.48 -15.11 16.02
C ALA A 45 -3.36 -13.98 15.43
N ASP A 46 -2.93 -12.73 15.56
CA ASP A 46 -3.65 -11.58 15.01
C ASP A 46 -3.61 -11.59 13.47
N PHE A 47 -2.47 -11.99 12.89
CA PHE A 47 -2.36 -12.16 11.44
C PHE A 47 -3.31 -13.24 10.92
N ARG A 48 -3.38 -14.41 11.59
CA ARG A 48 -4.40 -15.42 11.29
C ARG A 48 -5.82 -14.85 11.38
N ALA A 49 -6.13 -14.08 12.43
CA ALA A 49 -7.44 -13.46 12.59
C ALA A 49 -7.77 -12.49 11.44
N HIS A 50 -6.78 -11.77 10.90
CA HIS A 50 -6.97 -10.96 9.69
C HIS A 50 -7.33 -11.83 8.48
N LEU A 51 -6.64 -12.95 8.25
CA LEU A 51 -6.94 -13.84 7.13
C LEU A 51 -8.34 -14.48 7.25
N GLU A 52 -8.71 -14.90 8.46
CA GLU A 52 -10.04 -15.41 8.78
C GLU A 52 -11.11 -14.35 8.53
N TYR A 53 -10.89 -13.11 8.97
CA TYR A 53 -11.80 -12.01 8.71
C TYR A 53 -12.00 -11.76 7.21
N LEU A 54 -10.92 -11.71 6.43
CA LEU A 54 -10.99 -11.51 4.98
C LEU A 54 -11.82 -12.62 4.31
N ARG A 55 -11.56 -13.88 4.67
CA ARG A 55 -12.33 -15.04 4.16
C ARG A 55 -13.80 -14.96 4.56
N ASP A 56 -14.08 -14.81 5.85
CA ASP A 56 -15.42 -14.93 6.41
C ASP A 56 -16.33 -13.75 6.02
N ASN A 57 -15.73 -12.60 5.67
CA ASN A 57 -16.43 -11.41 5.16
C ASN A 57 -16.35 -11.26 3.64
N GLN A 58 -15.97 -12.33 2.92
CA GLN A 58 -16.01 -12.43 1.46
C GLN A 58 -15.18 -11.36 0.74
N PHE A 59 -14.02 -11.02 1.29
CA PHE A 59 -13.04 -10.18 0.59
C PHE A 59 -12.41 -10.96 -0.56
N ASN A 60 -12.17 -10.25 -1.67
CA ASN A 60 -11.48 -10.80 -2.82
C ASN A 60 -9.97 -10.54 -2.67
N VAL A 61 -9.25 -11.49 -2.07
CA VAL A 61 -7.79 -11.39 -1.97
C VAL A 61 -7.15 -11.71 -3.32
N ILE A 62 -6.61 -10.69 -3.99
CA ILE A 62 -6.07 -10.79 -5.35
C ILE A 62 -4.59 -10.45 -5.40
N ARG A 63 -3.91 -10.95 -6.45
CA ARG A 63 -2.51 -10.64 -6.70
C ARG A 63 -2.31 -9.14 -6.92
N LEU A 64 -1.19 -8.62 -6.43
CA LEU A 64 -0.87 -7.20 -6.51
C LEU A 64 -0.75 -6.71 -7.95
N ASP A 65 -0.11 -7.48 -8.83
CA ASP A 65 0.01 -7.18 -10.26
C ASP A 65 -1.36 -7.02 -10.93
N SER A 66 -2.28 -7.93 -10.64
CA SER A 66 -3.63 -7.96 -11.20
C SER A 66 -4.46 -6.76 -10.71
N LEU A 67 -4.30 -6.38 -9.43
CA LEU A 67 -4.91 -5.19 -8.86
C LEU A 67 -4.41 -3.93 -9.57
N ILE A 68 -3.08 -3.75 -9.61
CA ILE A 68 -2.44 -2.55 -10.16
C ILE A 68 -2.72 -2.42 -11.65
N GLU A 69 -2.54 -3.49 -12.43
CA GLU A 69 -2.79 -3.48 -13.87
C GLU A 69 -4.26 -3.22 -14.21
N SER A 70 -5.20 -3.73 -13.41
CA SER A 70 -6.61 -3.42 -13.64
C SER A 70 -6.89 -1.95 -13.40
N LEU A 71 -6.44 -1.38 -12.28
CA LEU A 71 -6.66 0.03 -11.99
C LEU A 71 -5.98 0.95 -13.00
N LYS A 72 -4.73 0.68 -13.37
CA LYS A 72 -3.95 1.46 -14.35
C LYS A 72 -4.60 1.50 -15.73
N ASN A 73 -5.33 0.43 -16.09
CA ASN A 73 -6.06 0.31 -17.34
C ASN A 73 -7.57 0.62 -17.20
N ASN A 74 -7.99 1.24 -16.10
CA ASN A 74 -9.40 1.57 -15.81
C ASN A 74 -10.36 0.36 -15.94
N ARG A 75 -9.86 -0.84 -15.59
CA ARG A 75 -10.67 -2.06 -15.51
C ARG A 75 -11.13 -2.26 -14.07
N GLN A 76 -12.42 -2.57 -13.92
CA GLN A 76 -13.00 -2.81 -12.61
C GLN A 76 -12.38 -4.04 -11.93
N LEU A 77 -12.23 -3.93 -10.62
CA LEU A 77 -11.83 -5.01 -9.72
C LEU A 77 -13.06 -5.76 -9.21
N PRO A 78 -12.89 -6.97 -8.65
CA PRO A 78 -13.91 -7.53 -7.78
C PRO A 78 -14.20 -6.60 -6.60
N ASP A 79 -15.45 -6.57 -6.13
CA ASP A 79 -15.79 -5.80 -4.92
C ASP A 79 -14.97 -6.29 -3.73
N ARG A 80 -14.64 -5.39 -2.81
CA ARG A 80 -13.79 -5.70 -1.65
C ARG A 80 -12.45 -6.35 -2.04
N ALA A 81 -11.86 -5.91 -3.16
CA ALA A 81 -10.55 -6.36 -3.59
C ALA A 81 -9.45 -5.91 -2.62
N VAL A 82 -8.65 -6.87 -2.16
CA VAL A 82 -7.55 -6.66 -1.22
C VAL A 82 -6.30 -7.32 -1.77
N SER A 83 -5.15 -6.67 -1.66
CA SER A 83 -3.85 -7.29 -1.91
C SER A 83 -2.98 -7.23 -0.66
N ILE A 84 -2.36 -8.36 -0.31
CA ILE A 84 -1.50 -8.50 0.86
C ILE A 84 -0.05 -8.29 0.44
N THR A 85 0.65 -7.38 1.10
CA THR A 85 2.08 -7.09 0.85
C THR A 85 2.89 -7.17 2.13
N PHE A 86 4.14 -7.61 1.99
CA PHE A 86 5.15 -7.62 3.03
C PHE A 86 6.39 -6.87 2.56
N ASP A 87 6.99 -6.06 3.44
CA ASP A 87 8.25 -5.37 3.18
C ASP A 87 9.44 -6.06 3.90
N ASP A 88 10.65 -5.61 3.57
CA ASP A 88 11.97 -5.95 4.13
C ASP A 88 12.52 -7.35 3.87
N GLY A 89 11.69 -8.40 3.81
CA GLY A 89 12.16 -9.77 3.62
C GLY A 89 12.58 -10.50 4.91
N TYR A 90 11.89 -10.23 6.02
CA TYR A 90 12.15 -10.91 7.31
C TYR A 90 11.81 -12.41 7.28
N LEU A 91 12.59 -13.19 8.03
CA LEU A 91 12.43 -14.64 8.19
C LEU A 91 11.04 -15.02 8.75
N SER A 92 10.47 -14.19 9.63
CA SER A 92 9.13 -14.43 10.19
C SER A 92 8.03 -14.51 9.14
N ILE A 93 8.21 -13.87 7.98
CA ILE A 93 7.26 -13.99 6.87
C ILE A 93 7.25 -15.42 6.34
N TYR A 94 8.43 -16.02 6.15
CA TYR A 94 8.54 -17.41 5.68
C TYR A 94 8.08 -18.41 6.73
N GLU A 95 8.47 -18.23 7.99
CA GLU A 95 8.17 -19.21 9.05
C GLU A 95 6.72 -19.18 9.52
N GLU A 96 6.12 -17.99 9.61
CA GLU A 96 4.78 -17.81 10.22
C GLU A 96 3.71 -17.42 9.19
N ALA A 97 4.00 -16.44 8.32
CA ALA A 97 2.98 -15.91 7.41
C ALA A 97 2.72 -16.81 6.21
N PHE A 98 3.77 -17.35 5.59
CA PHE A 98 3.69 -18.11 4.35
C PHE A 98 2.85 -19.39 4.48
N PRO A 99 3.01 -20.25 5.50
CA PRO A 99 2.16 -21.43 5.68
C PRO A 99 0.68 -21.07 5.88
N LEU A 100 0.41 -19.95 6.56
CA LEU A 100 -0.95 -19.44 6.72
C LEU A 100 -1.52 -19.01 5.37
N LEU A 101 -0.83 -18.16 4.62
CA LEU A 101 -1.29 -17.69 3.30
C LEU A 101 -1.56 -18.86 2.34
N GLN A 102 -0.72 -19.90 2.35
CA GLN A 102 -0.95 -21.14 1.59
C GLN A 102 -2.23 -21.85 2.02
N SER A 103 -2.48 -21.99 3.34
CA SER A 103 -3.68 -22.66 3.86
C SER A 103 -4.98 -21.93 3.50
N PHE A 104 -4.93 -20.60 3.32
CA PHE A 104 -6.05 -19.77 2.88
C PHE A 104 -6.12 -19.63 1.34
N ASN A 105 -5.12 -20.13 0.61
CA ASN A 105 -4.93 -19.89 -0.83
C ASN A 105 -4.96 -18.39 -1.19
N PHE A 106 -4.33 -17.57 -0.36
CA PHE A 106 -4.29 -16.12 -0.54
C PHE A 106 -2.97 -15.70 -1.22
N PRO A 107 -3.04 -15.02 -2.39
CA PRO A 107 -1.86 -14.47 -3.02
C PRO A 107 -1.30 -13.32 -2.19
N PHE A 108 0.01 -13.11 -2.29
CA PHE A 108 0.69 -12.00 -1.64
C PHE A 108 1.90 -11.52 -2.45
N ALA A 109 2.36 -10.32 -2.14
CA ALA A 109 3.61 -9.75 -2.66
C ALA A 109 4.63 -9.56 -1.54
N LEU A 110 5.90 -9.76 -1.86
CA LEU A 110 7.05 -9.60 -0.99
C LEU A 110 8.01 -8.58 -1.61
N PHE A 111 8.19 -7.44 -0.96
CA PHE A 111 9.19 -6.45 -1.30
C PHE A 111 10.46 -6.71 -0.49
N VAL A 112 11.57 -7.03 -1.14
CA VAL A 112 12.82 -7.43 -0.47
C VAL A 112 13.91 -6.38 -0.58
N SER A 113 14.59 -6.13 0.54
CA SER A 113 15.89 -5.48 0.52
C SER A 113 16.95 -6.53 0.22
N SER A 114 17.66 -6.40 -0.90
CA SER A 114 18.43 -7.53 -1.43
C SER A 114 19.69 -7.88 -0.61
N ASP A 115 20.34 -6.91 0.02
CA ASP A 115 21.64 -7.15 0.68
C ASP A 115 21.54 -7.91 2.01
N PRO A 116 20.56 -7.65 2.90
CA PRO A 116 20.34 -8.52 4.05
C PRO A 116 20.22 -10.01 3.69
N LEU A 117 19.56 -10.33 2.56
CA LEU A 117 19.44 -11.70 2.04
C LEU A 117 20.78 -12.19 1.48
N ASN A 118 21.48 -11.37 0.68
CA ASN A 118 22.80 -11.72 0.13
C ASN A 118 23.82 -12.07 1.22
N ARG A 119 23.78 -11.32 2.33
CA ARG A 119 24.67 -11.48 3.48
C ARG A 119 24.22 -12.59 4.44
N ASN A 120 23.10 -13.26 4.18
CA ASN A 120 22.45 -14.20 5.11
C ASN A 120 22.32 -13.60 6.52
N GLN A 121 21.87 -12.35 6.58
CA GLN A 121 21.74 -11.62 7.83
C GLN A 121 20.71 -12.31 8.73
N ALA A 122 21.02 -12.42 10.02
CA ALA A 122 20.11 -13.01 10.98
C ALA A 122 18.72 -12.32 10.98
N ASN A 123 17.66 -13.11 11.10
CA ASN A 123 16.25 -12.70 11.04
C ASN A 123 15.74 -12.23 9.66
N TYR A 124 16.55 -12.33 8.62
CA TYR A 124 16.12 -12.20 7.22
C TYR A 124 16.02 -13.58 6.56
N MET A 125 15.20 -13.68 5.53
CA MET A 125 15.13 -14.88 4.71
C MET A 125 16.45 -15.12 3.97
N SER A 126 16.69 -16.36 3.55
CA SER A 126 17.66 -16.67 2.50
C SER A 126 17.03 -16.54 1.11
N TRP A 127 17.85 -16.45 0.06
CA TRP A 127 17.34 -16.50 -1.31
C TRP A 127 16.70 -17.84 -1.68
N ASP A 128 17.08 -18.95 -1.04
CA ASP A 128 16.40 -20.23 -1.21
C ASP A 128 14.95 -20.17 -0.73
N GLN A 129 14.71 -19.55 0.41
CA GLN A 129 13.36 -19.36 0.96
C GLN A 129 12.52 -18.42 0.07
N VAL A 130 13.12 -17.34 -0.43
CA VAL A 130 12.44 -16.43 -1.37
C VAL A 130 12.11 -17.13 -2.69
N ARG A 131 13.01 -17.98 -3.21
CA ARG A 131 12.74 -18.81 -4.39
C ARG A 131 11.57 -19.75 -4.17
N GLU A 132 11.53 -20.45 -3.05
CA GLU A 132 10.43 -21.35 -2.71
C GLU A 132 9.07 -20.60 -2.68
N MET A 133 9.04 -19.44 -2.04
CA MET A 133 7.84 -18.59 -2.01
C MET A 133 7.45 -18.12 -3.42
N SER A 134 8.43 -17.72 -4.24
CA SER A 134 8.24 -17.33 -5.63
C SER A 134 7.66 -18.47 -6.48
N GLU A 135 8.20 -19.68 -6.36
CA GLU A 135 7.70 -20.89 -7.04
C GLU A 135 6.29 -21.27 -6.57
N ALA A 136 5.95 -20.99 -5.31
CA ALA A 136 4.60 -21.11 -4.77
C ALA A 136 3.64 -19.97 -5.20
N GLY A 137 4.11 -19.04 -6.03
CA GLY A 137 3.29 -17.98 -6.64
C GLY A 137 3.36 -16.62 -5.96
N ALA A 138 4.22 -16.42 -4.95
CA ALA A 138 4.45 -15.10 -4.37
C ALA A 138 5.03 -14.15 -5.42
N LEU A 139 4.48 -12.93 -5.48
CA LEU A 139 5.09 -11.86 -6.26
C LEU A 139 6.30 -11.32 -5.49
N VAL A 140 7.48 -11.27 -6.10
CA VAL A 140 8.69 -10.71 -5.46
C VAL A 140 9.07 -9.40 -6.15
N ALA A 141 9.26 -8.34 -5.37
CA ALA A 141 9.47 -6.98 -5.85
C ALA A 141 10.51 -6.21 -5.01
N ASN A 142 10.79 -4.98 -5.42
CA ASN A 142 11.98 -4.24 -5.04
C ASN A 142 11.79 -3.42 -3.75
N HIS A 143 12.73 -3.54 -2.82
CA HIS A 143 12.83 -2.67 -1.64
C HIS A 143 14.26 -2.13 -1.45
N MET A 144 14.91 -1.80 -2.57
CA MET A 144 16.30 -1.32 -2.68
C MET A 144 17.32 -2.35 -2.16
N ILE A 145 18.59 -1.97 -2.05
CA ILE A 145 19.66 -2.88 -1.60
C ILE A 145 19.67 -3.00 -0.08
N GLU A 146 19.82 -1.88 0.64
CA GLU A 146 19.99 -1.85 2.10
C GLU A 146 18.85 -1.14 2.88
N HIS A 147 17.69 -0.90 2.26
CA HIS A 147 16.63 -0.09 2.86
C HIS A 147 17.08 1.35 3.25
N PRO A 148 17.59 2.15 2.28
CA PRO A 148 18.17 3.47 2.57
C PRO A 148 17.11 4.50 2.97
N TYR A 149 17.54 5.53 3.71
CA TYR A 149 16.79 6.79 3.77
C TYR A 149 16.94 7.52 2.43
N MET A 150 16.06 7.23 1.48
CA MET A 150 16.20 7.72 0.09
C MET A 150 16.31 9.24 -0.02
N LEU A 151 15.68 9.99 0.90
CA LEU A 151 15.72 11.45 0.91
C LEU A 151 17.02 12.05 1.45
N ASN A 152 17.89 11.24 2.06
CA ASN A 152 19.13 11.72 2.64
C ASN A 152 20.24 11.81 1.57
N GLN A 153 20.89 12.96 1.50
CA GLN A 153 22.13 13.17 0.76
C GLN A 153 23.33 12.85 1.66
N PHE A 154 24.40 12.31 1.08
CA PHE A 154 25.67 12.17 1.78
C PHE A 154 26.43 13.51 1.81
N ASP A 155 27.37 13.64 2.75
CA ASP A 155 28.19 14.84 2.88
C ASP A 155 28.94 15.15 1.57
N GLY A 156 28.71 16.33 1.01
CA GLY A 156 29.31 16.76 -0.26
C GLY A 156 28.69 16.14 -1.52
N GLU A 157 27.61 15.37 -1.41
CA GLU A 157 26.89 14.79 -2.54
C GLU A 157 25.99 15.83 -3.21
N GLY A 158 26.23 16.10 -4.49
CA GLY A 158 25.33 16.95 -5.29
C GLY A 158 23.99 16.26 -5.57
N LYS A 159 22.94 17.05 -5.86
CA LYS A 159 21.60 16.51 -6.16
C LYS A 159 21.59 15.47 -7.28
N ASP A 160 22.35 15.70 -8.35
CA ASP A 160 22.42 14.77 -9.48
C ASP A 160 23.14 13.46 -9.09
N GLN A 161 24.20 13.55 -8.27
CA GLN A 161 24.91 12.38 -7.76
C GLN A 161 24.03 11.56 -6.81
N TRP A 162 23.29 12.23 -5.94
CA TRP A 162 22.31 11.62 -5.04
C TRP A 162 21.24 10.85 -5.82
N LEU A 163 20.66 11.47 -6.84
CA LEU A 163 19.61 10.84 -7.64
C LEU A 163 20.17 9.66 -8.46
N GLU A 164 21.37 9.80 -9.02
CA GLU A 164 22.03 8.71 -9.74
C GLU A 164 22.40 7.53 -8.82
N ARG A 165 22.77 7.80 -7.57
CA ARG A 165 22.94 6.76 -6.55
C ARG A 165 21.63 6.04 -6.28
N GLN A 166 20.51 6.75 -6.11
CA GLN A 166 19.19 6.11 -5.93
C GLN A 166 18.82 5.26 -7.16
N ARG A 167 19.10 5.76 -8.37
CA ARG A 167 18.87 5.02 -9.63
C ARG A 167 19.68 3.73 -9.68
N THR A 168 20.96 3.81 -9.33
CA THR A 168 21.88 2.67 -9.32
C THR A 168 21.44 1.62 -8.30
N GLU A 169 21.12 2.06 -7.07
CA GLU A 169 20.60 1.20 -6.01
C GLU A 169 19.35 0.43 -6.44
N LEU A 170 18.38 1.13 -7.02
CA LEU A 170 17.13 0.55 -7.51
C LEU A 170 17.39 -0.54 -8.57
N LEU A 171 18.22 -0.24 -9.57
CA LEU A 171 18.47 -1.13 -10.69
C LEU A 171 19.28 -2.38 -10.30
N ILE A 172 20.27 -2.24 -9.41
CA ILE A 172 21.03 -3.38 -8.89
C ILE A 172 20.14 -4.30 -8.05
N ALA A 173 19.25 -3.73 -7.22
CA ALA A 173 18.27 -4.52 -6.47
C ALA A 173 17.31 -5.26 -7.41
N GLU A 174 16.84 -4.60 -8.48
CA GLU A 174 15.95 -5.21 -9.48
C GLU A 174 16.63 -6.36 -10.24
N GLU A 175 17.88 -6.16 -10.66
CA GLU A 175 18.67 -7.20 -11.32
C GLU A 175 18.90 -8.39 -10.39
N THR A 176 19.16 -8.14 -9.10
CA THR A 176 19.32 -9.19 -8.09
C THR A 176 18.03 -10.01 -7.96
N ILE A 177 16.87 -9.37 -7.81
CA ILE A 177 15.58 -10.05 -7.73
C ILE A 177 15.30 -10.87 -8.99
N THR A 178 15.57 -10.29 -10.17
CA THR A 178 15.41 -10.96 -11.47
C THR A 178 16.27 -12.21 -11.56
N ARG A 179 17.54 -12.13 -11.12
CA ARG A 179 18.46 -13.26 -11.14
C ARG A 179 18.05 -14.37 -10.17
N GLU A 180 17.55 -14.01 -8.99
CA GLU A 180 17.21 -14.97 -7.93
C GLU A 180 15.84 -15.63 -8.14
N THR A 181 14.89 -14.94 -8.77
CA THR A 181 13.48 -15.37 -8.85
C THR A 181 12.92 -15.47 -10.27
N GLY A 182 13.60 -14.88 -11.26
CA GLY A 182 13.08 -14.71 -12.63
C GLY A 182 12.01 -13.62 -12.78
N GLN A 183 11.69 -12.88 -11.70
CA GLN A 183 10.65 -11.84 -11.70
C GLN A 183 11.26 -10.43 -11.85
N SER A 184 10.64 -9.59 -12.68
CA SER A 184 10.88 -8.13 -12.72
C SER A 184 9.55 -7.44 -12.96
N HIS A 185 8.86 -7.09 -11.88
CA HIS A 185 7.57 -6.40 -11.94
C HIS A 185 7.72 -4.88 -12.08
N ARG A 186 8.93 -4.35 -11.88
CA ARG A 186 9.18 -2.91 -11.82
C ARG A 186 8.34 -2.21 -10.75
N TYR A 187 8.17 -2.84 -9.60
CA TYR A 187 7.48 -2.27 -8.44
C TYR A 187 8.51 -1.96 -7.35
N LEU A 188 8.48 -0.72 -6.84
CA LEU A 188 9.28 -0.29 -5.70
C LEU A 188 8.35 0.00 -4.52
N ALA A 189 8.52 -0.71 -3.41
CA ALA A 189 8.08 -0.19 -2.12
C ALA A 189 9.12 0.83 -1.65
N TYR A 190 8.73 2.07 -1.39
CA TYR A 190 9.65 3.07 -0.87
C TYR A 190 10.07 2.70 0.55
N PRO A 191 11.38 2.56 0.87
CA PRO A 191 11.85 2.49 2.23
C PRO A 191 11.23 3.60 3.08
N TYR A 192 10.65 3.21 4.21
CA TYR A 192 9.92 4.10 5.12
C TYR A 192 8.70 4.85 4.52
N GLY A 193 8.29 4.53 3.29
CA GLY A 193 7.26 5.25 2.54
C GLY A 193 7.65 6.67 2.15
N GLU A 194 8.94 7.00 2.13
CA GLU A 194 9.42 8.35 1.83
C GLU A 194 9.78 8.52 0.36
N PHE A 195 9.27 9.57 -0.27
CA PHE A 195 9.58 9.92 -1.66
C PHE A 195 9.51 11.44 -1.85
N ASN A 196 10.04 11.93 -2.97
CA ASN A 196 9.88 13.31 -3.42
C ASN A 196 9.64 13.34 -4.94
N PRO A 197 9.31 14.50 -5.55
CA PRO A 197 9.08 14.58 -6.99
C PRO A 197 10.24 14.06 -7.85
N ALA A 198 11.50 14.29 -7.45
CA ALA A 198 12.66 13.82 -8.21
C ALA A 198 12.76 12.29 -8.27
N ILE A 199 12.58 11.60 -7.14
CA ILE A 199 12.53 10.13 -7.09
C ILE A 199 11.34 9.59 -7.88
N LYS A 200 10.16 10.24 -7.79
CA LYS A 200 8.98 9.84 -8.57
C LYS A 200 9.24 9.94 -10.08
N MET A 201 9.85 11.03 -10.54
CA MET A 201 10.22 11.20 -11.94
C MET A 201 11.23 10.13 -12.38
N MET A 202 12.23 9.84 -11.53
CA MET A 202 13.18 8.75 -11.79
C MET A 202 12.49 7.40 -11.94
N LEU A 203 11.48 7.07 -11.11
CA LEU A 203 10.70 5.85 -11.28
C LEU A 203 9.92 5.85 -12.59
N ALA A 204 9.27 6.96 -12.93
CA ALA A 204 8.50 7.09 -14.16
C ALA A 204 9.38 6.87 -15.41
N GLU A 205 10.59 7.44 -15.43
CA GLU A 205 11.57 7.25 -16.51
C GLU A 205 12.06 5.80 -16.65
N LEU A 206 11.97 5.01 -15.59
CA LEU A 206 12.40 3.60 -15.55
C LEU A 206 11.23 2.61 -15.67
N ASP A 207 10.03 3.11 -15.94
CA ASP A 207 8.78 2.35 -15.99
C ASP A 207 8.43 1.62 -14.66
N PHE A 208 8.83 2.21 -13.53
CA PHE A 208 8.48 1.69 -12.20
C PHE A 208 7.16 2.24 -11.66
N ILE A 209 6.48 1.42 -10.87
CA ILE A 209 5.36 1.81 -10.00
C ILE A 209 5.87 1.94 -8.58
N GLY A 210 5.47 3.02 -7.89
CA GLY A 210 5.88 3.33 -6.53
C GLY A 210 4.77 3.01 -5.53
N LEU A 211 5.10 2.28 -4.46
CA LEU A 211 4.20 1.98 -3.35
C LEU A 211 4.72 2.66 -2.08
N ALA A 212 3.92 3.57 -1.54
CA ALA A 212 4.21 4.32 -0.34
C ALA A 212 3.62 3.64 0.90
N GLN A 213 3.75 4.30 2.06
CA GLN A 213 3.21 3.82 3.33
C GLN A 213 2.17 4.79 3.95
N ASN A 214 1.63 5.72 3.14
CA ASN A 214 0.48 6.53 3.52
C ASN A 214 -0.82 5.69 3.40
N SER A 215 -1.76 5.93 4.30
CA SER A 215 -3.00 5.15 4.43
C SER A 215 -4.03 5.57 3.39
N GLY A 216 -4.67 4.60 2.75
CA GLY A 216 -5.73 4.86 1.77
C GLY A 216 -5.99 3.65 0.89
N ALA A 217 -7.17 3.62 0.29
CA ALA A 217 -7.48 2.71 -0.81
C ALA A 217 -6.91 3.26 -2.12
N VAL A 218 -6.74 2.38 -3.10
CA VAL A 218 -6.27 2.69 -4.44
C VAL A 218 -7.40 2.56 -5.46
N GLY A 219 -7.42 3.42 -6.46
CA GLY A 219 -8.42 3.44 -7.53
C GLY A 219 -7.83 3.93 -8.85
N PHE A 220 -8.68 4.16 -9.85
CA PHE A 220 -8.26 4.54 -11.21
C PHE A 220 -7.39 5.80 -11.26
N ASN A 221 -7.71 6.80 -10.44
CA ASN A 221 -7.02 8.08 -10.41
C ASN A 221 -5.93 8.17 -9.35
N SER A 222 -5.52 7.03 -8.76
CA SER A 222 -4.42 7.02 -7.80
C SER A 222 -3.09 7.38 -8.46
N ASP A 223 -2.21 7.95 -7.66
CA ASP A 223 -0.83 8.24 -8.06
C ASP A 223 -0.02 6.94 -8.12
N PHE A 224 0.13 6.36 -9.32
CA PHE A 224 0.87 5.09 -9.52
C PHE A 224 2.37 5.19 -9.21
N LEU A 225 2.88 6.38 -8.93
CA LEU A 225 4.24 6.59 -8.44
C LEU A 225 4.26 6.79 -6.91
N ALA A 226 3.13 6.67 -6.22
CA ALA A 226 3.01 6.75 -4.77
C ALA A 226 1.70 6.11 -4.27
N LEU A 227 1.44 4.85 -4.67
CA LEU A 227 0.25 4.13 -4.27
C LEU A 227 0.18 3.98 -2.73
N PRO A 228 -0.92 4.40 -2.07
CA PRO A 228 -1.09 4.21 -0.64
C PRO A 228 -1.17 2.73 -0.26
N ARG A 229 -0.73 2.43 0.97
CA ARG A 229 -0.86 1.13 1.62
C ARG A 229 -1.26 1.31 3.07
N TYR A 230 -2.01 0.38 3.64
CA TYR A 230 -2.29 0.38 5.07
C TYR A 230 -1.22 -0.42 5.83
N PRO A 231 -0.28 0.23 6.54
CA PRO A 231 0.60 -0.46 7.46
C PRO A 231 -0.22 -0.99 8.65
N LEU A 232 -0.17 -2.30 8.88
CA LEU A 232 -0.85 -2.97 9.98
C LEU A 232 0.18 -3.61 10.91
N ALA A 233 0.59 -2.83 11.91
CA ALA A 233 1.50 -3.23 12.96
C ALA A 233 1.06 -2.63 14.30
N SER A 234 1.47 -3.25 15.40
CA SER A 234 1.14 -2.77 16.76
C SER A 234 -0.37 -2.55 16.94
N ILE A 235 -0.76 -1.44 17.58
CA ILE A 235 -2.15 -1.01 17.76
C ILE A 235 -2.93 -0.91 16.46
N TYR A 236 -2.27 -0.70 15.32
CA TYR A 236 -2.93 -0.56 14.02
C TYR A 236 -3.29 -1.91 13.39
N ALA A 237 -2.77 -3.02 13.93
CA ALA A 237 -3.11 -4.39 13.60
C ALA A 237 -4.29 -4.94 14.43
N ASN A 238 -4.88 -4.14 15.32
CA ASN A 238 -6.10 -4.56 16.00
C ASN A 238 -7.25 -4.69 14.98
N LEU A 239 -7.90 -5.85 14.96
CA LEU A 239 -8.90 -6.21 13.95
C LEU A 239 -10.11 -5.24 13.90
N ASP A 240 -10.53 -4.68 15.03
CA ASP A 240 -11.65 -3.73 15.06
C ASP A 240 -11.34 -2.49 14.22
N THR A 241 -10.08 -2.04 14.23
CA THR A 241 -9.64 -0.92 13.40
C THR A 241 -9.18 -1.34 12.00
N ALA A 242 -8.61 -2.53 11.86
CA ALA A 242 -8.11 -3.04 10.58
C ALA A 242 -9.27 -3.39 9.63
N SER A 243 -10.36 -3.93 10.15
CA SER A 243 -11.58 -4.24 9.39
C SER A 243 -12.14 -3.03 8.63
N THR A 244 -12.13 -1.86 9.26
CA THR A 244 -12.53 -0.59 8.61
C THR A 244 -11.60 -0.25 7.45
N LYS A 245 -10.28 -0.43 7.64
CA LYS A 245 -9.27 -0.13 6.60
C LYS A 245 -9.40 -1.04 5.38
N PHE A 246 -9.71 -2.32 5.60
CA PHE A 246 -9.90 -3.30 4.53
C PHE A 246 -11.03 -2.93 3.57
N ASP A 247 -12.08 -2.26 4.06
CA ASP A 247 -13.28 -1.90 3.29
C ASP A 247 -13.35 -0.41 2.94
N THR A 248 -12.19 0.28 2.87
CA THR A 248 -12.16 1.69 2.45
C THR A 248 -12.28 1.86 0.94
N LYS A 249 -12.81 3.01 0.51
CA LYS A 249 -12.95 3.39 -0.89
C LYS A 249 -11.89 4.41 -1.28
N ALA A 250 -11.43 4.35 -2.53
CA ALA A 250 -10.42 5.27 -3.04
C ALA A 250 -11.01 6.68 -3.16
N PHE A 251 -10.33 7.67 -2.60
CA PHE A 251 -10.69 9.06 -2.73
C PHE A 251 -10.15 9.60 -4.06
N ASN A 252 -11.01 10.16 -4.92
CA ASN A 252 -10.52 10.90 -6.08
C ASN A 252 -10.15 12.32 -5.66
N VAL A 253 -8.89 12.47 -5.25
CA VAL A 253 -8.36 13.72 -4.71
C VAL A 253 -6.95 13.95 -5.22
N ARG A 254 -6.69 15.21 -5.57
CA ARG A 254 -5.39 15.67 -6.03
C ARG A 254 -4.78 16.60 -4.99
N LEU A 255 -3.53 16.33 -4.61
CA LEU A 255 -2.69 17.28 -3.89
C LEU A 255 -2.30 18.42 -4.84
N VAL A 256 -2.79 19.63 -4.59
CA VAL A 256 -2.53 20.81 -5.43
C VAL A 256 -1.29 21.54 -4.95
N SER A 257 -1.14 21.70 -3.63
CA SER A 257 0.01 22.36 -3.02
C SER A 257 0.20 21.91 -1.57
N PRO A 258 1.45 21.75 -1.09
CA PRO A 258 2.68 21.71 -1.89
C PRO A 258 2.75 20.45 -2.76
N GLU A 259 3.49 20.49 -3.87
CA GLU A 259 3.67 19.35 -4.79
C GLU A 259 4.49 18.19 -4.19
N SER A 260 5.29 18.49 -3.16
CA SER A 260 6.18 17.55 -2.50
C SER A 260 5.69 17.27 -1.08
N PRO A 261 5.67 16.00 -0.63
CA PRO A 261 5.44 15.67 0.78
C PRO A 261 6.65 16.03 1.67
N VAL A 262 7.80 16.38 1.07
CA VAL A 262 8.98 16.88 1.77
C VAL A 262 8.88 18.39 1.92
N VAL A 263 8.87 18.87 3.17
CA VAL A 263 8.62 20.27 3.54
C VAL A 263 9.69 20.78 4.50
N THR A 264 9.90 22.10 4.51
CA THR A 264 10.84 22.79 5.41
C THR A 264 10.13 23.48 6.58
N VAL A 265 8.82 23.35 6.67
CA VAL A 265 7.99 23.88 7.76
C VAL A 265 7.27 22.73 8.46
N ARG A 266 7.01 22.89 9.76
CA ARG A 266 6.41 21.85 10.62
C ARG A 266 4.89 21.88 10.67
N ASN A 267 4.26 22.68 9.82
CA ASN A 267 2.81 22.89 9.73
C ASN A 267 2.42 23.37 8.33
N PRO A 268 2.76 22.61 7.26
CA PRO A 268 2.44 23.03 5.90
C PRO A 268 0.92 23.18 5.77
N SER A 269 0.50 24.33 5.23
CA SER A 269 -0.85 24.46 4.67
C SER A 269 -0.93 23.65 3.39
N VAL A 270 -2.07 22.98 3.17
CA VAL A 270 -2.21 22.00 2.10
C VAL A 270 -3.48 22.28 1.31
N THR A 271 -3.33 22.51 0.01
CA THR A 271 -4.48 22.62 -0.89
C THR A 271 -4.77 21.26 -1.53
N LEU A 272 -5.99 20.79 -1.34
CA LEU A 272 -6.52 19.56 -1.93
C LEU A 272 -7.67 19.90 -2.88
N GLN A 273 -7.74 19.16 -3.99
CA GLN A 273 -8.82 19.22 -4.95
C GLN A 273 -9.57 17.89 -4.92
N PHE A 274 -10.78 17.89 -4.38
CA PHE A 274 -11.67 16.74 -4.40
C PHE A 274 -12.50 16.75 -5.67
N ASP A 275 -12.47 15.67 -6.44
CA ASP A 275 -13.34 15.53 -7.60
C ASP A 275 -14.75 15.08 -7.15
N PRO A 276 -15.78 15.22 -7.99
CA PRO A 276 -17.09 14.65 -7.71
C PRO A 276 -17.02 13.13 -7.54
N GLY A 277 -17.81 12.60 -6.61
CA GLY A 277 -17.91 11.17 -6.35
C GLY A 277 -19.22 10.83 -5.64
N ASN A 278 -19.38 9.57 -5.21
CA ASN A 278 -20.52 9.14 -4.40
C ASN A 278 -20.34 9.54 -2.93
N TYR A 279 -19.98 10.80 -2.66
CA TYR A 279 -19.86 11.37 -1.31
C TYR A 279 -20.26 12.83 -1.34
N SER A 280 -20.68 13.36 -0.18
CA SER A 280 -20.93 14.79 -0.04
C SER A 280 -19.65 15.53 0.37
N LEU A 281 -19.30 16.60 -0.35
CA LEU A 281 -18.21 17.51 0.05
C LEU A 281 -18.45 18.11 1.45
N SER A 282 -19.71 18.22 1.90
CA SER A 282 -20.04 18.70 3.25
C SER A 282 -19.73 17.70 4.37
N GLN A 283 -19.55 16.42 4.02
CA GLN A 283 -19.23 15.35 4.96
C GLN A 283 -17.73 14.99 4.98
N ILE A 284 -16.91 15.70 4.21
CA ILE A 284 -15.46 15.54 4.26
C ILE A 284 -14.95 16.13 5.56
N VAL A 285 -14.21 15.31 6.31
CA VAL A 285 -13.49 15.74 7.52
C VAL A 285 -12.02 15.40 7.34
N CYS A 286 -11.15 16.35 7.66
CA CYS A 286 -9.72 16.14 7.64
C CYS A 286 -9.13 16.18 9.05
N PHE A 287 -8.02 15.48 9.23
CA PHE A 287 -7.33 15.29 10.49
C PHE A 287 -5.82 15.43 10.28
N ALA A 288 -5.12 15.97 11.28
CA ALA A 288 -3.68 15.93 11.39
C ALA A 288 -3.28 15.15 12.64
N ASN A 289 -2.54 14.05 12.49
CA ASN A 289 -2.19 13.13 13.58
C ASN A 289 -3.39 12.73 14.47
N GLY A 290 -4.55 12.52 13.85
CA GLY A 290 -5.79 12.09 14.52
C GLY A 290 -6.62 13.22 15.15
N GLN A 291 -6.16 14.47 15.12
CA GLN A 291 -6.94 15.63 15.55
C GLN A 291 -7.57 16.34 14.35
N PRO A 292 -8.83 16.82 14.42
CA PRO A 292 -9.43 17.59 13.33
C PRO A 292 -8.53 18.78 12.93
N ILE A 293 -8.33 18.97 11.63
CA ILE A 293 -7.59 20.13 11.08
C ILE A 293 -8.60 21.12 10.48
N PRO A 294 -8.44 22.44 10.71
CA PRO A 294 -9.28 23.45 10.09
C PRO A 294 -9.28 23.35 8.55
N MET A 295 -10.47 23.46 7.96
CA MET A 295 -10.69 23.40 6.52
C MET A 295 -11.26 24.73 6.02
N ASN A 296 -10.56 25.36 5.09
CA ASN A 296 -10.97 26.57 4.40
C ASN A 296 -11.34 26.24 2.94
N TRP A 297 -12.64 26.19 2.63
CA TRP A 297 -13.10 25.92 1.27
C TRP A 297 -12.88 27.14 0.38
N LEU A 298 -11.88 27.05 -0.49
CA LEU A 298 -11.54 28.10 -1.46
C LEU A 298 -12.59 28.17 -2.57
N ASP A 299 -13.05 27.00 -3.02
CA ASP A 299 -14.18 26.83 -3.93
C ASP A 299 -14.86 25.49 -3.63
N ARG A 300 -15.97 25.54 -2.89
CA ARG A 300 -16.70 24.32 -2.49
C ARG A 300 -17.39 23.64 -3.67
N GLU A 301 -17.85 24.37 -4.66
CA GLU A 301 -18.52 23.77 -5.83
C GLU A 301 -17.50 23.03 -6.69
N ALA A 302 -16.30 23.61 -6.85
CA ALA A 302 -15.21 22.96 -7.52
C ALA A 302 -14.57 21.84 -6.69
N GLY A 303 -14.73 21.81 -5.36
CA GLY A 303 -14.09 20.82 -4.47
C GLY A 303 -12.69 21.21 -3.97
N LEU A 304 -12.33 22.49 -4.09
CA LEU A 304 -11.02 23.02 -3.71
C LEU A 304 -11.03 23.49 -2.25
N VAL A 305 -10.16 22.89 -1.43
CA VAL A 305 -10.06 23.18 0.00
C VAL A 305 -8.60 23.31 0.44
N GLU A 306 -8.36 24.27 1.31
CA GLU A 306 -7.10 24.45 2.02
C GLU A 306 -7.22 23.91 3.46
N LEU A 307 -6.31 23.04 3.84
CA LEU A 307 -6.12 22.58 5.21
C LEU A 307 -5.13 23.52 5.88
N VAL A 308 -5.56 24.17 6.96
CA VAL A 308 -4.77 25.19 7.67
C VAL A 308 -4.46 24.67 9.08
N PRO A 309 -3.25 24.13 9.31
CA PRO A 309 -2.87 23.64 10.64
C PRO A 309 -2.76 24.81 11.64
N ASP A 310 -3.28 24.59 12.84
CA ASP A 310 -3.28 25.56 13.96
C ASP A 310 -2.13 25.32 14.96
N GLN A 311 -1.32 24.30 14.73
CA GLN A 311 -0.17 23.93 15.54
C GLN A 311 0.98 23.39 14.69
N GLU A 312 2.19 23.43 15.23
CA GLU A 312 3.35 22.74 14.67
C GLU A 312 3.42 21.27 15.10
N TYR A 313 3.96 20.43 14.22
CA TYR A 313 4.13 19.01 14.48
C TYR A 313 5.58 18.66 14.83
N SER A 314 5.74 17.90 15.91
CA SER A 314 7.03 17.36 16.35
C SER A 314 7.45 16.13 15.55
N GLY A 315 8.76 15.92 15.42
CA GLY A 315 9.34 14.74 14.77
C GLY A 315 9.65 14.96 13.28
N ARG A 316 10.14 13.91 12.61
CA ARG A 316 10.46 13.93 11.18
C ARG A 316 9.22 13.75 10.30
N ARG A 317 8.18 13.06 10.80
CA ARG A 317 7.01 12.66 10.02
C ARG A 317 5.71 12.93 10.77
N TRP A 318 4.68 13.34 10.04
CA TRP A 318 3.29 13.41 10.49
C TRP A 318 2.36 13.12 9.32
N ARG A 319 1.05 12.99 9.58
CA ARG A 319 0.08 12.62 8.54
C ARG A 319 -1.10 13.56 8.54
N TYR A 320 -1.53 13.95 7.35
CA TYR A 320 -2.87 14.50 7.15
C TYR A 320 -3.74 13.42 6.51
N ILE A 321 -4.96 13.27 7.02
CA ILE A 321 -5.94 12.28 6.57
C ILE A 321 -7.23 13.02 6.27
N CYS A 322 -7.89 12.72 5.16
CA CYS A 322 -9.25 13.18 4.89
C CYS A 322 -10.15 11.97 4.62
N THR A 323 -11.33 11.97 5.23
CA THR A 323 -12.31 10.90 5.07
C THR A 323 -13.71 11.45 4.78
N ALA A 324 -14.52 10.63 4.11
CA ALA A 324 -15.95 10.86 3.95
C ALA A 324 -16.69 9.52 3.99
N PRO A 325 -17.89 9.44 4.59
CA PRO A 325 -18.67 8.21 4.59
C PRO A 325 -19.13 7.89 3.16
N ASP A 326 -19.12 6.60 2.81
CA ASP A 326 -19.77 6.09 1.61
C ASP A 326 -21.27 5.87 1.90
N PRO A 327 -22.19 6.57 1.22
CA PRO A 327 -23.61 6.54 1.52
C PRO A 327 -24.22 5.13 1.46
N GLY A 328 -24.88 4.72 2.54
CA GLY A 328 -25.58 3.44 2.62
C GLY A 328 -24.68 2.26 2.96
N THR A 329 -23.40 2.48 3.23
CA THR A 329 -22.45 1.46 3.69
C THR A 329 -21.81 1.87 5.02
N ASN A 330 -21.01 0.97 5.61
CA ASN A 330 -20.16 1.30 6.76
C ASN A 330 -18.72 1.70 6.33
N SER A 331 -18.51 1.88 5.02
CA SER A 331 -17.22 2.18 4.43
C SER A 331 -16.96 3.68 4.38
N TYR A 332 -15.69 4.03 4.22
CA TYR A 332 -15.24 5.42 4.10
C TYR A 332 -14.35 5.58 2.89
N TYR A 333 -14.55 6.68 2.17
CA TYR A 333 -13.52 7.24 1.31
C TYR A 333 -12.34 7.67 2.17
N TRP A 334 -11.12 7.31 1.76
CA TRP A 334 -9.93 7.57 2.57
C TRP A 334 -8.77 8.10 1.73
N TYR A 335 -8.26 9.26 2.14
CA TYR A 335 -7.04 9.84 1.59
C TYR A 335 -6.07 10.19 2.71
N SER A 336 -4.77 10.02 2.47
CA SER A 336 -3.76 10.60 3.36
C SER A 336 -2.46 10.94 2.66
N VAL A 337 -1.75 11.88 3.26
CA VAL A 337 -0.37 12.25 2.91
C VAL A 337 0.48 12.12 4.15
N GLN A 338 1.65 11.49 4.02
CA GLN A 338 2.69 11.51 5.02
C GLN A 338 3.66 12.65 4.71
N TRP A 339 3.68 13.65 5.58
CA TRP A 339 4.59 14.78 5.49
C TRP A 339 5.94 14.45 6.12
N ILE A 340 7.01 14.92 5.50
CA ILE A 340 8.38 14.68 5.92
C ILE A 340 9.06 16.03 6.07
N TYR A 341 9.52 16.33 7.28
CA TYR A 341 10.32 17.51 7.53
C TYR A 341 11.78 17.26 7.16
N SER A 342 12.33 18.15 6.33
CA SER A 342 13.75 18.21 6.00
C SER A 342 14.28 19.57 6.40
N GLU A 343 15.28 19.60 7.28
CA GLU A 343 16.16 20.75 7.43
C GLU A 343 17.01 20.77 6.16
N ASN A 344 16.99 21.88 5.43
CA ASN A 344 17.75 22.02 4.19
C ASN A 344 19.25 21.74 4.39
#